data_AF-A0A6J4VQ65-F1
#
_entry.id   AF-A0A6J4VQ65-F1
#
_cell.length_a   1.000
_cell.length_b   1.000
_cell.length_c   1.000
_cell.angle_alpha   90.00
_cell.angle_beta   90.00
_cell.angle_gamma   90.00
#
_symmetry.space_group_name_H-M   'P 1'
#
loop_
_entity.id
_entity.type
_entity.pdbx_description
1 polymer ?
#
loop_
_entity_poly.entity_id
_entity_poly.type
_entity_poly.pdbx_seq_one_letter_code
_entity_poly.pdbx_strand_id
1 'polypeptide(L)'
;MSTVKVVPVPVSRKLEPRHILNVVAFVAVIVVNTLANTLPLNGISTGEISDAYPSLFTPAGYVFAIWLFIYLLLAVFIVYQILPAHRGNVRLEKLGYLFVISCVFNIAWLFSWHYLQIPLSMLLMLGLLGTLIVAYERLEVGKSDVSRGESLAVRLPFSVYL
;
A
#
# COMPACT_ATOMS: atom_id res chain seq x y z
N MET A 1 3.57 24.04 40.38
CA MET A 1 2.64 24.60 39.38
C MET A 1 2.98 23.96 38.03
N SER A 2 2.36 22.82 37.71
CA SER A 2 2.67 22.04 36.49
C SER A 2 1.65 22.40 35.41
N THR A 3 2.11 22.93 34.29
CA THR A 3 1.28 23.35 33.16
C THR A 3 0.76 22.11 32.43
N VAL A 4 -0.50 21.76 32.68
CA VAL A 4 -1.24 20.78 31.88
C VAL A 4 -1.31 21.32 30.45
N LYS A 5 -0.51 20.75 29.54
CA LYS A 5 -0.66 20.99 28.10
C LYS A 5 -2.04 20.47 27.70
N VAL A 6 -2.97 21.39 27.50
CA VAL A 6 -4.27 21.10 26.89
C VAL A 6 -3.99 20.65 25.47
N VAL A 7 -3.97 19.33 25.23
CA VAL A 7 -3.92 18.77 23.89
C VAL A 7 -5.25 19.13 23.23
N PRO A 8 -5.27 19.94 22.16
CA PRO A 8 -6.53 20.29 21.51
C PRO A 8 -7.20 19.02 21.01
N VAL A 9 -8.42 18.74 21.50
CA VAL A 9 -9.24 17.65 20.98
C VAL A 9 -9.58 18.01 19.52
N PRO A 10 -9.17 17.20 18.53
CA PRO A 10 -9.43 17.52 17.13
C PRO A 10 -10.94 17.58 16.90
N VAL A 11 -11.42 18.73 16.43
CA VAL A 11 -12.80 18.92 15.97
C VAL A 11 -13.09 17.83 14.93
N SER A 12 -14.14 17.03 15.17
CA SER A 12 -14.58 15.96 14.29
C SER A 12 -14.82 16.49 12.87
N ARG A 13 -13.81 16.40 12.00
CA ARG A 13 -13.95 16.68 10.57
C ARG A 13 -14.70 15.54 9.90
N LYS A 14 -15.58 15.88 8.94
CA LYS A 14 -16.35 14.92 8.16
C LYS A 14 -15.43 13.95 7.40
N LEU A 15 -15.95 12.79 7.03
CA LEU A 15 -15.27 11.85 6.13
C LEU A 15 -15.15 12.49 4.74
N GLU A 16 -13.92 12.71 4.33
CA GLU A 16 -13.60 13.26 3.01
C GLU A 16 -13.68 12.15 1.93
N PRO A 17 -14.12 12.47 0.69
CA PRO A 17 -14.24 11.49 -0.41
C PRO A 17 -12.96 10.68 -0.66
N ARG A 18 -11.78 11.27 -0.43
CA ARG A 18 -10.48 10.61 -0.54
C ARG A 18 -10.29 9.42 0.40
N HIS A 19 -10.84 9.46 1.62
CA HIS A 19 -10.72 8.33 2.54
C HIS A 19 -11.51 7.13 2.01
N ILE A 20 -12.68 7.41 1.42
CA ILE A 20 -13.49 6.40 0.74
C ILE A 20 -12.71 5.84 -0.46
N LEU A 21 -12.09 6.70 -1.26
CA LEU A 21 -11.27 6.28 -2.40
C LEU A 21 -10.13 5.35 -1.97
N ASN A 22 -9.41 5.68 -0.90
CA ASN A 22 -8.32 4.84 -0.40
C ASN A 22 -8.82 3.48 0.11
N VAL A 23 -9.96 3.45 0.81
CA VAL A 23 -10.59 2.19 1.24
C VAL A 23 -10.98 1.35 0.03
N VAL A 24 -11.66 1.95 -0.95
CA VAL A 24 -12.10 1.24 -2.17
C VAL A 24 -10.90 0.71 -2.95
N ALA A 25 -9.85 1.52 -3.12
CA ALA A 25 -8.62 1.11 -3.79
C ALA A 25 -7.93 -0.05 -3.07
N PHE A 26 -7.84 0.01 -1.74
CA PHE A 26 -7.26 -1.07 -0.94
C PHE A 26 -8.08 -2.36 -1.02
N VAL A 27 -9.40 -2.27 -0.88
CA VAL A 27 -10.30 -3.43 -1.03
C VAL A 27 -10.16 -4.04 -2.42
N ALA A 28 -10.09 -3.21 -3.48
CA ALA A 28 -9.88 -3.69 -4.84
C ALA A 28 -8.54 -4.45 -4.98
N VAL A 29 -7.46 -3.96 -4.38
CA VAL A 29 -6.16 -4.66 -4.35
C VAL A 29 -6.28 -6.02 -3.66
N ILE A 30 -6.90 -6.09 -2.48
CA ILE A 30 -7.11 -7.35 -1.74
C ILE A 30 -7.91 -8.34 -2.59
N VAL A 31 -9.01 -7.88 -3.18
CA VAL A 31 -9.88 -8.71 -4.02
C VAL A 31 -9.11 -9.24 -5.21
N VAL A 32 -8.48 -8.37 -6.01
CA VAL A 32 -7.75 -8.77 -7.22
C VAL A 32 -6.58 -9.73 -6.90
N ASN A 33 -5.81 -9.46 -5.84
CA ASN A 33 -4.72 -10.36 -5.42
C ASN A 33 -5.24 -11.69 -4.88
N THR A 34 -6.37 -11.69 -4.18
CA THR A 34 -7.00 -12.94 -3.73
C THR A 34 -7.50 -13.74 -4.93
N LEU A 35 -8.18 -13.10 -5.89
CA LEU A 35 -8.63 -13.79 -7.11
C LEU A 35 -7.46 -14.36 -7.91
N ALA A 36 -6.39 -13.60 -8.09
CA ALA A 36 -5.18 -14.06 -8.78
C ALA A 36 -4.58 -15.37 -8.21
N ASN A 37 -4.78 -15.63 -6.91
CA ASN A 37 -4.28 -16.85 -6.25
C ASN A 37 -5.36 -17.94 -6.07
N THR A 38 -6.63 -17.58 -5.88
CA THR A 38 -7.70 -18.53 -5.54
C THR A 38 -8.59 -18.91 -6.73
N LEU A 39 -8.78 -17.99 -7.66
CA LEU A 39 -9.54 -18.17 -8.89
C LEU A 39 -8.65 -17.69 -10.05
N PRO A 40 -7.56 -18.43 -10.32
CA PRO A 40 -6.40 -17.92 -11.03
C PRO A 40 -6.84 -17.19 -12.29
N LEU A 41 -6.54 -15.89 -12.34
CA LEU A 41 -6.82 -15.06 -13.50
C LEU A 41 -6.09 -15.72 -14.67
N ASN A 42 -6.80 -16.13 -15.73
CA ASN A 42 -6.24 -16.92 -16.84
C ASN A 42 -5.85 -18.38 -16.51
N GLY A 43 -6.37 -18.97 -15.43
CA GLY A 43 -6.21 -20.40 -15.10
C GLY A 43 -4.84 -20.81 -14.57
N ILE A 44 -3.92 -19.87 -14.39
CA ILE A 44 -2.58 -20.06 -13.84
C ILE A 44 -2.37 -19.09 -12.67
N SER A 45 -1.87 -19.58 -11.54
CA SER A 45 -1.58 -18.73 -10.38
C SER A 45 -0.31 -17.91 -10.57
N THR A 46 -0.14 -16.87 -9.75
CA THR A 46 1.06 -16.01 -9.79
C THR A 46 2.36 -16.81 -9.58
N GLY A 47 2.33 -17.80 -8.68
CA GLY A 47 3.46 -18.68 -8.39
C GLY A 47 3.78 -19.62 -9.57
N GLU A 48 2.76 -20.22 -10.18
CA GLU A 48 2.96 -21.11 -11.34
C GLU A 48 3.52 -20.37 -12.56
N ILE A 49 3.11 -19.11 -12.80
CA ILE A 49 3.74 -18.27 -13.84
C ILE A 49 5.21 -18.04 -13.52
N SER A 50 5.55 -17.79 -12.25
CA SER A 50 6.94 -17.63 -11.82
C SER A 50 7.77 -18.91 -11.98
N ASP A 51 7.18 -20.07 -11.69
CA ASP A 51 7.82 -21.38 -11.86
C ASP A 51 8.03 -21.75 -13.33
N ALA A 52 7.18 -21.24 -14.23
CA ALA A 52 7.31 -21.40 -15.68
C ALA A 52 8.49 -20.60 -16.28
N TYR A 53 8.97 -19.56 -15.58
CA TYR A 53 10.14 -18.76 -15.96
C TYR A 53 11.23 -18.88 -14.89
N PRO A 54 11.86 -20.07 -14.72
CA PRO A 54 12.87 -20.27 -13.70
C PRO A 54 14.10 -19.41 -13.98
N SER A 55 14.53 -18.70 -12.96
CA SER A 55 15.74 -17.87 -12.92
C SER A 55 16.56 -18.27 -11.69
N LEU A 56 17.84 -17.87 -11.64
CA LEU A 56 18.69 -18.07 -10.46
C LEU A 56 18.12 -17.40 -9.18
N PHE A 57 17.10 -16.57 -9.33
CA PHE A 57 16.46 -15.79 -8.28
C PHE A 57 14.97 -16.09 -8.12
N THR A 58 14.43 -17.13 -8.80
CA THR A 58 13.02 -17.48 -8.66
C THR A 58 12.76 -17.96 -7.24
N PRO A 59 11.98 -17.21 -6.44
CA PRO A 59 11.77 -17.55 -5.06
C PRO A 59 10.79 -18.73 -4.97
N ALA A 60 10.91 -19.52 -3.90
CA ALA A 60 9.92 -20.56 -3.61
C ALA A 60 8.53 -19.94 -3.39
N GLY A 61 7.47 -20.68 -3.74
CA GLY A 61 6.09 -20.17 -3.70
C GLY A 61 5.63 -19.57 -2.36
N TYR A 62 6.19 -20.00 -1.22
CA TYR A 62 5.86 -19.41 0.08
C TYR A 62 6.34 -17.96 0.24
N VAL A 63 7.29 -17.50 -0.57
CA VAL A 63 7.80 -16.11 -0.53
C VAL A 63 6.69 -15.13 -0.95
N PHE A 64 5.71 -15.56 -1.74
CA PHE A 64 4.53 -14.75 -2.03
C PHE A 64 3.65 -14.50 -0.78
N ALA A 65 3.87 -15.19 0.35
CA ALA A 65 3.16 -14.90 1.59
C ALA A 65 3.50 -13.52 2.20
N ILE A 66 4.61 -12.88 1.79
CA ILE A 66 4.96 -11.52 2.24
C ILE A 66 3.85 -10.51 1.91
N TRP A 67 3.11 -10.74 0.82
CA TRP A 67 2.00 -9.88 0.40
C TRP A 67 0.93 -9.76 1.47
N LEU A 68 0.62 -10.84 2.19
CA LEU A 68 -0.32 -10.81 3.31
C LEU A 68 0.17 -9.85 4.41
N PHE A 69 1.46 -9.88 4.73
CA PHE A 69 2.05 -9.03 5.74
C PHE A 69 2.02 -7.55 5.32
N ILE A 70 2.37 -7.26 4.06
CA ILE A 70 2.26 -5.91 3.48
C ILE A 70 0.82 -5.41 3.55
N TYR A 71 -0.16 -6.23 3.17
CA TYR A 71 -1.56 -5.83 3.21
C TYR A 71 -2.09 -5.59 4.62
N LEU A 72 -1.65 -6.36 5.61
CA LEU A 72 -1.99 -6.08 7.01
C LEU A 72 -1.46 -4.72 7.46
N LEU A 73 -0.23 -4.38 7.10
CA LEU A 73 0.35 -3.08 7.41
C LEU A 73 -0.38 -1.93 6.68
N LEU A 74 -0.74 -2.13 5.40
CA LEU A 74 -1.54 -1.16 4.65
C LEU A 74 -2.94 -0.99 5.24
N ALA A 75 -3.54 -2.05 5.79
CA ALA A 75 -4.82 -1.95 6.50
C ALA A 75 -4.70 -1.05 7.75
N VAL A 76 -3.60 -1.15 8.49
CA VAL A 76 -3.31 -0.25 9.63
C VAL A 76 -3.26 1.21 9.14
N PHE A 77 -2.59 1.47 8.02
CA PHE A 77 -2.57 2.79 7.39
C PHE A 77 -3.98 3.30 7.04
N ILE A 78 -4.80 2.46 6.41
CA ILE A 78 -6.19 2.78 6.05
C ILE A 78 -7.03 3.14 7.28
N VAL A 79 -6.89 2.40 8.37
CA VAL A 79 -7.60 2.71 9.63
C VAL A 79 -7.10 4.04 10.20
N TYR A 80 -5.78 4.23 10.26
CA TYR A 80 -5.16 5.42 10.84
C TYR A 80 -5.58 6.73 10.15
N GLN A 81 -5.66 6.75 8.82
CA GLN A 81 -6.11 7.96 8.09
C GLN A 81 -7.59 8.30 8.33
N ILE A 82 -8.45 7.31 8.65
CA ILE A 82 -9.89 7.50 8.85
C ILE A 82 -10.18 8.02 10.27
N LEU A 83 -9.27 7.84 11.22
CA LEU A 83 -9.43 8.31 12.59
C LEU A 83 -9.66 9.84 12.61
N PRO A 84 -10.64 10.35 13.39
CA PRO A 84 -10.98 11.77 13.44
C PRO A 84 -9.78 12.69 13.70
N ALA A 85 -8.79 12.22 14.47
CA ALA A 85 -7.58 12.96 14.80
C ALA A 85 -6.66 13.24 13.60
N HIS A 86 -6.80 12.51 12.49
CA HIS A 86 -5.88 12.56 11.36
C HIS A 86 -6.52 13.03 10.05
N ARG A 87 -7.84 13.21 10.02
CA ARG A 87 -8.61 13.60 8.82
C ARG A 87 -8.21 14.94 8.21
N GLY A 88 -7.54 15.83 8.95
CA GLY A 88 -7.11 17.15 8.48
C GLY A 88 -5.62 17.30 8.19
N ASN A 89 -4.84 16.22 8.22
CA ASN A 89 -3.40 16.28 8.04
C ASN A 89 -3.03 16.33 6.55
N VAL A 90 -2.59 17.49 6.07
CA VAL A 90 -2.19 17.74 4.67
C VAL A 90 -1.14 16.74 4.16
N ARG A 91 -0.27 16.22 5.03
CA ARG A 91 0.72 15.20 4.65
C ARG A 91 0.07 13.87 4.33
N LEU A 92 -0.92 13.45 5.12
CA LEU A 92 -1.72 12.24 4.86
C LEU A 92 -2.61 12.41 3.62
N GLU A 93 -3.09 13.63 3.34
CA GLU A 93 -3.85 13.92 2.13
C GLU A 93 -3.03 13.66 0.85
N LYS A 94 -1.82 14.23 0.77
CA LYS A 94 -0.93 14.03 -0.37
C LYS A 94 -0.49 12.57 -0.53
N LEU A 95 -0.33 11.87 0.59
CA LEU A 95 0.02 10.45 0.61
C LEU A 95 -1.15 9.57 0.15
N GLY A 96 -2.39 9.92 0.52
CA GLY A 96 -3.58 9.17 0.13
C GLY A 96 -3.72 9.02 -1.38
N TYR A 97 -3.49 10.09 -2.15
CA TYR A 97 -3.51 10.00 -3.61
C TYR A 97 -2.39 9.13 -4.19
N LEU A 98 -1.18 9.20 -3.61
CA LEU A 98 -0.08 8.31 -4.01
C LEU A 98 -0.39 6.84 -3.70
N PHE A 99 -1.08 6.58 -2.59
CA PHE A 99 -1.55 5.24 -2.24
C PHE A 99 -2.57 4.70 -3.25
N VAL A 100 -3.50 5.53 -3.74
CA VAL A 100 -4.44 5.10 -4.80
C VAL A 100 -3.68 4.78 -6.10
N ILE A 101 -2.71 5.61 -6.46
CA ILE A 101 -1.86 5.37 -7.64
C ILE A 101 -1.09 4.05 -7.49
N SER A 102 -0.53 3.77 -6.31
CA SER A 102 0.16 2.50 -6.06
C SER A 102 -0.80 1.31 -6.11
N CYS A 103 -2.06 1.46 -5.66
CA CYS A 103 -3.09 0.43 -5.82
C CYS A 103 -3.41 0.16 -7.31
N VAL A 104 -3.52 1.21 -8.12
CA VAL A 104 -3.78 1.07 -9.57
C VAL A 104 -2.63 0.35 -10.25
N PHE A 105 -1.38 0.73 -9.99
CA PHE A 105 -0.22 0.01 -10.51
C PHE A 105 -0.18 -1.44 -10.00
N ASN A 106 -0.52 -1.68 -8.73
CA ASN A 106 -0.56 -3.02 -8.15
C ASN A 106 -1.57 -3.93 -8.90
N ILE A 107 -2.77 -3.42 -9.17
CA ILE A 107 -3.78 -4.17 -9.91
C ILE A 107 -3.36 -4.37 -11.37
N ALA A 108 -2.89 -3.31 -12.02
CA ALA A 108 -2.52 -3.35 -13.44
C ALA A 108 -1.36 -4.32 -13.71
N TRP A 109 -0.30 -4.29 -12.89
CA TRP A 109 0.84 -5.19 -13.06
C TRP A 109 0.38 -6.65 -12.93
N LEU A 110 -0.48 -6.94 -11.95
CA LEU A 110 -0.95 -8.30 -11.69
C LEU A 110 -1.76 -8.84 -12.88
N PHE A 111 -2.62 -8.03 -13.47
CA PHE A 111 -3.32 -8.42 -14.71
C PHE A 111 -2.33 -8.67 -15.85
N SER A 112 -1.39 -7.75 -16.11
CA SER A 112 -0.38 -7.94 -17.16
C SER A 112 0.46 -9.20 -16.95
N TRP A 113 0.78 -9.54 -15.69
CA TRP A 113 1.47 -10.78 -15.33
C TRP A 113 0.67 -12.02 -15.72
N HIS A 114 -0.62 -12.08 -15.34
CA HIS A 114 -1.48 -13.24 -15.62
C HIS A 114 -1.83 -13.41 -17.10
N TYR A 115 -1.80 -12.34 -17.89
CA TYR A 115 -1.93 -12.38 -19.34
C TYR A 115 -0.58 -12.56 -20.08
N LEU A 116 0.49 -12.92 -19.35
CA LEU A 116 1.84 -13.17 -19.89
C LEU A 116 2.43 -11.97 -20.67
N GLN A 117 1.94 -10.76 -20.39
CA GLN A 117 2.46 -9.51 -20.96
C GLN A 117 3.68 -9.05 -20.15
N ILE A 118 4.73 -9.87 -20.11
CA ILE A 118 5.87 -9.70 -19.20
C ILE A 118 6.54 -8.32 -19.31
N PRO A 119 6.83 -7.76 -20.50
CA PRO A 119 7.46 -6.43 -20.60
C PRO A 119 6.58 -5.30 -20.03
N LEU A 120 5.26 -5.37 -20.27
CA LEU A 120 4.30 -4.41 -19.72
C LEU A 120 4.20 -4.55 -18.21
N SER A 121 4.16 -5.79 -17.72
CA SER A 121 4.17 -6.13 -16.31
C SER A 121 5.39 -5.54 -15.59
N MET A 122 6.57 -5.64 -16.19
CA MET A 122 7.80 -5.04 -15.67
C MET A 122 7.71 -3.50 -15.63
N LEU A 123 7.20 -2.86 -16.67
CA LEU A 123 7.03 -1.40 -16.69
C LEU A 123 6.07 -0.92 -15.59
N LEU A 124 4.97 -1.63 -15.39
CA LEU A 124 4.00 -1.34 -14.33
C LEU A 124 4.58 -1.56 -12.93
N MET A 125 5.41 -2.58 -12.75
CA MET A 125 6.16 -2.81 -11.51
C MET A 125 7.14 -1.67 -11.22
N LEU A 126 7.85 -1.15 -12.22
CA LEU A 126 8.71 0.02 -12.06
C LEU A 126 7.90 1.28 -11.71
N GLY A 127 6.70 1.45 -12.29
CA GLY A 127 5.77 2.52 -11.93
C GLY A 127 5.28 2.41 -10.48
N LEU A 128 4.96 1.19 -10.03
CA LEU A 128 4.63 0.91 -8.63
C LEU A 128 5.80 1.31 -7.71
N LEU A 129 7.01 0.84 -8.02
CA LEU A 129 8.22 1.13 -7.26
C LEU A 129 8.49 2.63 -7.17
N GLY A 130 8.43 3.34 -8.30
CA GLY A 130 8.61 4.79 -8.34
C GLY A 130 7.56 5.51 -7.48
N THR A 131 6.32 5.06 -7.51
CA THR A 131 5.25 5.61 -6.66
C THR A 131 5.54 5.39 -5.17
N LEU A 132 6.05 4.22 -4.79
CA LEU A 132 6.43 3.91 -3.41
C LEU A 132 7.64 4.73 -2.95
N ILE A 133 8.65 4.93 -3.79
CA ILE A 133 9.80 5.80 -3.49
C ILE A 133 9.32 7.23 -3.22
N VAL A 134 8.47 7.79 -4.10
CA VAL A 134 7.92 9.14 -3.91
C VAL A 134 7.09 9.23 -2.63
N ALA A 135 6.32 8.19 -2.29
CA ALA A 135 5.57 8.11 -1.03
C ALA A 135 6.52 8.09 0.18
N TYR A 136 7.58 7.27 0.13
CA TYR A 136 8.60 7.14 1.16
C TYR A 136 9.34 8.47 1.42
N GLU A 137 9.75 9.17 0.35
CA GLU A 137 10.42 10.47 0.46
C GLU A 137 9.49 11.54 1.06
N ARG A 138 8.22 11.57 0.65
CA ARG A 138 7.22 12.49 1.24
C ARG A 138 6.88 12.17 2.68
N LEU A 139 7.16 10.96 3.14
CA LEU A 139 7.06 10.57 4.53
C LEU A 139 8.27 10.99 5.37
N GLU A 140 9.30 11.58 4.75
CA GLU A 140 10.50 12.08 5.41
C GLU A 140 11.06 11.06 6.41
N VAL A 141 10.99 9.78 6.05
CA VAL A 141 11.39 8.68 6.94
C VAL A 141 12.86 8.88 7.33
N GLY A 142 13.11 9.04 8.62
CA GLY A 142 14.46 9.32 9.16
C GLY A 142 14.87 10.80 9.21
N LYS A 143 14.04 11.75 8.74
CA LYS A 143 14.35 13.19 8.75
C LYS A 143 13.51 14.03 9.72
N SER A 144 12.31 13.55 10.09
CA SER A 144 11.42 14.24 11.02
C SER A 144 10.99 13.34 12.18
N ASP A 145 10.95 13.93 13.38
CA ASP A 145 10.52 13.28 14.62
C ASP A 145 8.99 13.20 14.62
N VAL A 146 8.46 11.99 14.38
CA VAL A 146 7.01 11.73 14.32
C VAL A 146 6.58 10.91 15.52
N SER A 147 5.32 11.07 15.92
CA SER A 147 4.70 10.21 16.94
C SER A 147 4.92 8.74 16.62
N ARG A 148 5.13 7.91 17.66
CA ARG A 148 5.24 6.44 17.52
C ARG A 148 4.04 5.85 16.77
N GLY A 149 2.85 6.44 16.93
CA GLY A 149 1.64 6.04 16.20
C GLY A 149 1.73 6.30 14.70
N GLU A 150 2.26 7.46 14.28
CA GLU A 150 2.45 7.78 12.86
C GLU A 150 3.57 6.94 12.24
N SER A 151 4.64 6.68 13.01
CA SER A 151 5.73 5.81 12.55
C SER A 151 5.22 4.40 12.24
N LEU A 152 4.48 3.80 13.18
CA LEU A 152 3.96 2.43 13.02
C LEU A 152 2.86 2.35 11.96
N ALA A 153 1.94 3.33 11.93
CA ALA A 153 0.77 3.25 11.07
C ALA A 153 0.98 3.81 9.66
N VAL A 154 2.03 4.60 9.44
CA VAL A 154 2.24 5.29 8.15
C VAL A 154 3.64 5.05 7.59
N ARG A 155 4.71 5.15 8.38
CA ARG A 155 6.06 4.92 7.83
C ARG A 155 6.30 3.44 7.56
N LEU A 156 6.06 2.61 8.57
CA LEU A 156 6.35 1.18 8.52
C LEU A 156 5.66 0.44 7.35
N PRO A 157 4.37 0.66 7.03
CA PRO A 157 3.73 0.01 5.89
C PRO A 157 4.40 0.32 4.55
N PHE A 158 4.74 1.59 4.31
CA PHE A 158 5.37 2.01 3.05
C PHE A 158 6.86 1.65 3.01
N SER A 159 7.55 1.62 4.15
CA SER A 159 8.93 1.13 4.25
C SER A 159 9.05 -0.38 4.00
N VAL A 160 8.08 -1.18 4.44
CA VAL A 160 8.08 -2.64 4.23
C VAL A 160 7.61 -3.00 2.82
N TYR A 161 6.79 -2.14 2.21
CA TYR A 161 6.32 -2.35 0.84
C TYR A 161 7.36 -1.93 -0.22
N LEU A 162 8.23 -0.97 0.12
CA LEU A 162 9.37 -0.60 -0.73
C LEU A 162 10.47 -1.67 -0.70
#